data_AF-A0A7V0XE90-F1
#
_entry.id   AF-A0A7V0XE90-F1
#
_cell.length_a   1.000
_cell.length_b   1.000
_cell.length_c   1.000
_cell.angle_alpha   90.00
_cell.angle_beta   90.00
_cell.angle_gamma   90.00
#
_symmetry.space_group_name_H-M   'P 1'
#
loop_
_entity.id
_entity.type
_entity.pdbx_description
1 polymer ?
#
loop_
_entity_poly.entity_id
_entity_poly.type
_entity_poly.pdbx_seq_one_letter_code
_entity_poly.pdbx_strand_id
1 'polypeptide(L)'
;MIRSPLLALLLVACAVSKPDPAPDAAEILGRRYRELLPAGATVGVSIVSLNSGRTVFACLDTVPLIPASVLKLIVTGHAIDRWDARWDSTVSRALTASRAPALRFLRDDSKSDSLTLLLDAPDAAAWPLRRRAVFWANRHSTNRLSELLLAAALDDRTPAGATACYTTWLDSLAVPSAGLRMHDGSGLARANRLTPATVTGLLAALHETRERELGASLAAPGRRGTLARRGLGLGHRVRAKTGYIREVFTLAGYLEAETDTYAFAFLANDCPDPRAAYRLFTGLLLATYRRNAADTLRDRNGTGAAKPPR
;
A
#
# COMPACT_ATOMS: atom_id res chain seq x y z
N MET A 1 -31.76 50.18 50.55
CA MET A 1 -32.08 48.75 50.76
C MET A 1 -31.15 47.92 49.87
N ILE A 2 -30.27 47.10 50.50
CA ILE A 2 -29.91 45.72 50.08
C ILE A 2 -29.19 45.60 48.70
N ARG A 3 -27.98 45.05 48.48
CA ARG A 3 -27.02 44.09 49.11
C ARG A 3 -25.69 44.26 48.32
N SER A 4 -24.52 44.35 48.95
CA SER A 4 -23.55 43.27 49.30
C SER A 4 -22.89 42.51 48.11
N PRO A 5 -21.59 42.13 48.24
CA PRO A 5 -20.65 41.87 47.15
C PRO A 5 -20.54 40.38 46.79
N LEU A 6 -20.02 40.05 45.60
CA LEU A 6 -19.72 38.67 45.22
C LEU A 6 -18.22 38.45 45.00
N LEU A 7 -17.67 37.78 45.99
CA LEU A 7 -16.36 37.15 46.10
C LEU A 7 -16.18 36.11 44.96
N ALA A 8 -15.20 36.30 44.08
CA ALA A 8 -14.82 35.28 43.10
C ALA A 8 -13.78 34.35 43.75
N LEU A 9 -14.23 33.14 44.09
CA LEU A 9 -13.43 32.05 44.66
C LEU A 9 -12.56 31.41 43.57
N LEU A 10 -11.24 31.42 43.77
CA LEU A 10 -10.28 30.62 42.99
C LEU A 10 -10.55 29.12 43.20
N LEU A 11 -10.94 28.42 42.14
CA LEU A 11 -10.94 26.96 42.09
C LEU A 11 -9.66 26.50 41.38
N VAL A 12 -8.67 26.09 42.17
CA VAL A 12 -7.56 25.26 41.71
C VAL A 12 -8.12 23.87 41.44
N ALA A 13 -8.30 23.54 40.16
CA ALA A 13 -8.61 22.17 39.76
C ALA A 13 -7.33 21.34 39.81
N CYS A 14 -7.23 20.45 40.80
CA CYS A 14 -6.27 19.35 40.79
C CYS A 14 -6.52 18.49 39.55
N ALA A 15 -5.65 18.60 38.55
CA ALA A 15 -5.62 17.67 37.44
C ALA A 15 -5.22 16.30 37.97
N VAL A 16 -6.18 15.37 38.01
CA VAL A 16 -5.90 13.94 38.12
C VAL A 16 -5.03 13.56 36.93
N SER A 17 -3.76 13.21 37.21
CA SER A 17 -2.83 12.74 36.20
C SER A 17 -3.46 11.55 35.45
N LYS A 18 -3.71 11.74 34.15
CA LYS A 18 -4.07 10.64 33.26
C LYS A 18 -2.95 9.59 33.33
N PRO A 19 -3.27 8.29 33.29
CA PRO A 19 -2.25 7.24 33.25
C PRO A 19 -1.32 7.49 32.05
N ASP A 20 -0.03 7.22 32.23
CA ASP A 20 1.01 7.50 31.24
C ASP A 20 0.58 7.06 29.83
N PRO A 21 0.76 7.91 28.80
CA PRO A 21 0.53 7.47 27.43
C PRO A 21 1.42 6.25 27.19
N ALA A 22 0.84 5.21 26.59
CA ALA A 22 1.66 4.14 26.03
C ALA A 22 2.77 4.76 25.17
N PRO A 23 3.97 4.15 25.08
CA PRO A 23 4.99 4.61 24.16
C PRO A 23 4.36 4.86 22.80
N ASP A 24 4.62 6.04 22.23
CA ASP A 24 4.04 6.50 20.96
C ASP A 24 4.18 5.39 19.91
N ALA A 25 3.21 5.24 19.02
CA ALA A 25 3.20 4.17 18.03
C ALA A 25 4.51 4.13 17.22
N ALA A 26 5.08 5.32 16.96
CA ALA A 26 6.39 5.49 16.35
C ALA A 26 7.53 4.86 17.16
N GLU A 27 7.51 4.96 18.49
CA GLU A 27 8.55 4.37 19.36
C GLU A 27 8.47 2.83 19.36
N ILE A 28 7.26 2.27 19.48
CA ILE A 28 7.05 0.81 19.46
C ILE A 28 7.52 0.24 18.12
N LEU A 29 7.12 0.87 17.02
CA LEU A 29 7.50 0.46 15.67
C LEU A 29 8.99 0.68 15.41
N GLY A 30 9.57 1.78 15.90
CA GLY A 30 11.00 2.07 15.80
C GLY A 30 11.87 1.10 16.58
N ARG A 31 11.42 0.64 17.75
CA ARG A 31 12.08 -0.43 18.51
C ARG A 31 12.02 -1.74 17.73
N ARG A 32 10.82 -2.12 17.25
CA ARG A 32 10.63 -3.34 16.45
C ARG A 32 11.43 -3.34 15.15
N TYR A 33 11.55 -2.18 14.50
CA TYR A 33 12.38 -1.98 13.32
C TYR A 33 13.85 -2.26 13.62
N ARG A 34 14.42 -1.64 14.66
CA ARG A 34 15.82 -1.84 15.05
C ARG A 34 16.12 -3.29 15.46
N GLU A 35 15.20 -3.92 16.18
CA GLU A 35 15.34 -5.33 16.61
C GLU A 35 15.36 -6.32 15.43
N LEU A 36 14.66 -6.01 14.33
CA LEU A 36 14.47 -6.93 13.21
C LEU A 36 15.21 -6.51 11.93
N LEU A 37 15.91 -5.37 11.94
CA LEU A 37 16.65 -4.85 10.79
C LEU A 37 17.72 -5.88 10.36
N PRO A 38 17.67 -6.40 9.12
CA PRO A 38 18.70 -7.31 8.64
C PRO A 38 20.05 -6.60 8.57
N ALA A 39 21.12 -7.25 9.06
CA ALA A 39 22.46 -6.68 9.02
C ALA A 39 22.88 -6.33 7.57
N GLY A 40 23.38 -5.12 7.38
CA GLY A 40 23.84 -4.62 6.07
C GLY A 40 22.73 -4.20 5.10
N ALA A 41 21.46 -4.42 5.43
CA ALA A 41 20.34 -4.04 4.57
C ALA A 41 19.94 -2.57 4.73
N THR A 42 19.62 -1.92 3.62
CA THR A 42 18.97 -0.61 3.61
C THR A 42 17.47 -0.80 3.54
N VAL A 43 16.72 -0.51 4.62
CA VAL A 43 15.27 -0.73 4.65
C VAL A 43 14.50 0.56 4.89
N GLY A 44 13.79 1.00 3.85
CA GLY A 44 12.82 2.09 3.92
C GLY A 44 11.43 1.60 4.32
N VAL A 45 10.77 2.35 5.21
CA VAL A 45 9.45 2.05 5.76
C VAL A 45 8.61 3.31 5.83
N SER A 46 7.37 3.23 5.34
CA SER A 46 6.31 4.21 5.59
C SER A 46 5.02 3.48 5.98
N ILE A 47 4.34 3.95 7.03
CA ILE A 47 3.04 3.45 7.48
C ILE A 47 2.15 4.66 7.79
N VAL A 48 1.01 4.77 7.13
CA VAL A 48 0.08 5.91 7.20
C VAL A 48 -1.30 5.41 7.60
N SER A 49 -1.92 6.05 8.59
CA SER A 49 -3.34 5.88 8.95
C SER A 49 -4.20 6.51 7.87
N LEU A 50 -5.12 5.74 7.27
CA LEU A 50 -6.03 6.26 6.26
C LEU A 50 -7.21 7.01 6.88
N ASN A 51 -7.58 6.71 8.14
CA ASN A 51 -8.60 7.49 8.83
C ASN A 51 -8.14 8.92 9.15
N SER A 52 -6.88 9.08 9.56
CA SER A 52 -6.36 10.37 10.02
C SER A 52 -5.45 11.09 9.01
N GLY A 53 -5.02 10.39 7.96
CA GLY A 53 -4.00 10.86 7.01
C GLY A 53 -2.59 10.97 7.61
N ARG A 54 -2.39 10.62 8.89
CA ARG A 54 -1.12 10.79 9.58
C ARG A 54 -0.19 9.61 9.38
N THR A 55 1.10 9.90 9.21
CA THR A 55 2.18 8.91 9.32
C THR A 55 2.26 8.40 10.76
N VAL A 56 2.17 7.08 10.92
CA VAL A 56 2.29 6.36 12.19
C VAL A 56 3.73 5.91 12.43
N PHE A 57 4.45 5.57 11.36
CA PHE A 57 5.87 5.25 11.41
C PHE A 57 6.54 5.50 10.07
N ALA A 58 7.72 6.11 10.11
CA ALA A 58 8.57 6.38 8.96
C ALA A 58 10.03 6.14 9.32
N CYS A 59 10.77 5.50 8.42
CA CYS A 59 12.22 5.34 8.51
C CYS A 59 12.78 5.22 7.10
N LEU A 60 13.73 6.10 6.73
CA LEU A 60 14.25 6.19 5.36
C LEU A 60 13.12 6.25 4.30
N ASP A 61 11.99 6.86 4.65
CA ASP A 61 10.76 6.87 3.86
C ASP A 61 10.82 7.81 2.66
N THR A 62 11.71 8.79 2.72
CA THR A 62 12.05 9.73 1.65
C THR A 62 13.28 9.31 0.84
N VAL A 63 13.95 8.22 1.24
CA VAL A 63 15.13 7.72 0.53
C VAL A 63 14.69 6.95 -0.72
N PRO A 64 15.19 7.30 -1.92
CA PRO A 64 14.85 6.58 -3.13
C PRO A 64 15.53 5.21 -3.16
N LEU A 65 14.74 4.13 -3.14
CA LEU A 65 15.20 2.75 -3.12
C LEU A 65 14.76 2.00 -4.38
N ILE A 66 15.36 0.85 -4.68
CA ILE A 66 14.95 -0.01 -5.79
C ILE A 66 13.60 -0.66 -5.42
N PRO A 67 12.50 -0.39 -6.14
CA PRO A 67 11.17 -0.84 -5.71
C PRO A 67 10.85 -2.30 -6.00
N ALA A 68 11.60 -2.97 -6.88
CA ALA A 68 11.16 -4.21 -7.50
C ALA A 68 9.70 -4.07 -8.01
N SER A 69 8.89 -5.14 -7.93
CA SER A 69 7.50 -5.11 -8.41
C SER A 69 6.53 -4.26 -7.60
N VAL A 70 6.92 -3.61 -6.49
CA VAL A 70 6.11 -2.55 -5.88
C VAL A 70 5.94 -1.36 -6.83
N LEU A 71 6.87 -1.16 -7.79
CA LEU A 71 6.72 -0.16 -8.85
C LEU A 71 5.41 -0.33 -9.63
N LYS A 72 4.90 -1.56 -9.77
CA LYS A 72 3.64 -1.80 -10.48
C LYS A 72 2.45 -1.05 -9.86
N LEU A 73 2.50 -0.71 -8.57
CA LEU A 73 1.48 0.14 -7.95
C LEU A 73 1.40 1.51 -8.62
N ILE A 74 2.53 2.13 -8.96
CA ILE A 74 2.56 3.42 -9.66
C ILE A 74 1.93 3.28 -11.05
N VAL A 75 2.34 2.26 -11.81
CA VAL A 75 1.87 2.00 -13.17
C VAL A 75 0.38 1.70 -13.20
N THR A 76 -0.09 0.83 -12.29
CA THR A 76 -1.50 0.48 -12.21
C THR A 76 -2.36 1.58 -11.61
N GLY A 77 -1.83 2.38 -10.68
CA GLY A 77 -2.54 3.55 -10.15
C GLY A 77 -2.79 4.57 -11.25
N HIS A 78 -1.77 4.85 -12.08
CA HIS A 78 -1.93 5.72 -13.24
C HIS A 78 -2.93 5.15 -14.24
N ALA A 79 -2.87 3.83 -14.49
CA ALA A 79 -3.83 3.16 -15.34
C ALA A 79 -5.27 3.35 -14.84
N ILE A 80 -5.52 3.19 -13.54
CA ILE A 80 -6.85 3.35 -12.94
C ILE A 80 -7.34 4.80 -13.05
N ASP A 81 -6.44 5.76 -12.83
CA ASP A 81 -6.79 7.18 -12.82
C ASP A 81 -6.99 7.77 -14.22
N ARG A 82 -6.16 7.35 -15.19
CA ARG A 82 -6.07 7.97 -16.52
C ARG A 82 -6.45 7.03 -17.68
N TRP A 83 -7.11 5.90 -17.42
CA TRP A 83 -7.49 4.97 -18.49
C TRP A 83 -8.35 5.68 -19.55
N ASP A 84 -7.94 5.59 -20.81
CA ASP A 84 -8.63 6.20 -21.94
C ASP A 84 -8.72 5.26 -23.16
N ALA A 85 -9.18 5.79 -24.29
CA ALA A 85 -9.30 5.05 -25.54
C ALA A 85 -7.94 4.61 -26.13
N ARG A 86 -6.86 5.37 -25.89
CA ARG A 86 -5.50 5.01 -26.33
C ARG A 86 -5.01 3.78 -25.57
N TRP A 87 -5.25 3.73 -24.26
CA TRP A 87 -4.97 2.56 -23.45
C TRP A 87 -5.72 1.34 -23.95
N ASP A 88 -7.03 1.47 -24.16
CA ASP A 88 -7.85 0.36 -24.64
C ASP A 88 -7.31 -0.20 -25.97
N SER A 89 -7.08 0.67 -26.96
CA SER A 89 -6.52 0.27 -28.26
C SER A 89 -5.14 -0.38 -28.14
N THR A 90 -4.24 0.21 -27.35
CA THR A 90 -2.86 -0.26 -27.21
C THR A 90 -2.79 -1.61 -26.50
N VAL A 91 -3.49 -1.73 -25.37
CA VAL A 91 -3.52 -2.97 -24.57
C VAL A 91 -4.26 -4.06 -25.36
N SER A 92 -5.41 -3.77 -25.96
CA SER A 92 -6.16 -4.73 -26.79
C SER A 92 -5.31 -5.28 -27.94
N ARG A 93 -4.61 -4.41 -28.68
CA ARG A 93 -3.73 -4.83 -29.78
C ARG A 93 -2.58 -5.70 -29.29
N ALA A 94 -1.94 -5.31 -28.19
CA ALA A 94 -0.84 -6.07 -27.61
C ALA A 94 -1.26 -7.46 -27.10
N LEU A 95 -2.43 -7.59 -26.47
CA LEU A 95 -2.97 -8.87 -26.03
C LEU A 95 -3.33 -9.78 -27.22
N THR A 96 -3.82 -9.19 -28.32
CA THR A 96 -4.12 -9.92 -29.57
C THR A 96 -2.87 -10.49 -30.22
N ALA A 97 -1.79 -9.69 -30.25
CA ALA A 97 -0.51 -10.11 -30.81
C ALA A 97 0.28 -11.05 -29.88
N SER A 98 -0.10 -11.14 -28.60
CA SER A 98 0.60 -11.95 -27.61
C SER A 98 0.43 -13.45 -27.89
N ARG A 99 1.56 -14.13 -28.12
CA ARG A 99 1.62 -15.60 -28.16
C ARG A 99 1.60 -16.24 -26.78
N ALA A 100 1.72 -15.46 -25.70
CA ALA A 100 1.62 -15.98 -24.34
C ALA A 100 0.16 -16.33 -24.02
N PRO A 101 -0.17 -17.62 -23.84
CA PRO A 101 -1.57 -18.05 -23.66
C PRO A 101 -2.23 -17.30 -22.51
N ALA A 102 -1.56 -17.17 -21.35
CA ALA A 102 -2.08 -16.52 -20.15
C ALA A 102 -2.55 -15.06 -20.34
N LEU A 103 -2.05 -14.35 -21.36
CA LEU A 103 -2.45 -12.96 -21.63
C LEU A 103 -3.58 -12.86 -22.66
N ARG A 104 -3.69 -13.82 -23.58
CA ARG A 104 -4.70 -13.79 -24.65
C ARG A 104 -6.14 -13.84 -24.11
N PHE A 105 -6.36 -14.52 -22.99
CA PHE A 105 -7.68 -14.66 -22.36
C PHE A 105 -8.19 -13.37 -21.70
N LEU A 106 -7.33 -12.37 -21.44
CA LEU A 106 -7.74 -11.11 -20.82
C LEU A 106 -8.67 -10.25 -21.70
N ARG A 107 -8.86 -10.63 -22.97
CA ARG A 107 -9.77 -9.96 -23.93
C ARG A 107 -10.95 -10.84 -24.36
N ASP A 108 -10.85 -12.15 -24.17
CA ASP A 108 -11.75 -13.10 -24.82
C ASP A 108 -12.90 -13.50 -23.88
N ASP A 109 -14.02 -12.78 -24.01
CA ASP A 109 -15.20 -12.99 -23.17
C ASP A 109 -15.85 -14.36 -23.40
N SER A 110 -15.59 -15.01 -24.54
CA SER A 110 -16.02 -16.39 -24.83
C SER A 110 -15.35 -17.44 -23.93
N LYS A 111 -14.37 -17.03 -23.12
CA LYS A 111 -13.60 -17.87 -22.21
C LYS A 111 -13.75 -17.43 -20.76
N SER A 112 -14.93 -16.92 -20.43
CA SER A 112 -15.32 -16.44 -19.10
C SER A 112 -14.84 -17.37 -17.97
N ASP A 113 -15.06 -18.69 -18.10
CA ASP A 113 -14.66 -19.67 -17.09
C ASP A 113 -13.15 -19.73 -16.88
N SER A 114 -12.37 -19.69 -17.97
CA SER A 114 -10.91 -19.67 -17.89
C SER A 114 -10.41 -18.39 -17.24
N LEU A 115 -11.01 -17.25 -17.57
CA LEU A 115 -10.66 -15.95 -17.00
C LEU A 115 -11.02 -15.86 -15.52
N THR A 116 -12.20 -16.35 -15.14
CA THR A 116 -12.68 -16.43 -13.76
C THR A 116 -11.80 -17.35 -12.90
N LEU A 117 -11.45 -18.53 -13.39
CA LEU A 117 -10.53 -19.46 -12.71
C LEU A 117 -9.13 -18.86 -12.53
N LEU A 118 -8.67 -18.16 -13.56
CA LEU A 118 -7.35 -17.58 -13.61
C LEU A 118 -7.24 -16.39 -12.63
N LEU A 119 -8.27 -15.53 -12.58
CA LEU A 119 -8.38 -14.37 -11.68
C LEU A 119 -8.89 -14.71 -10.27
N ASP A 120 -9.41 -15.91 -10.05
CA ASP A 120 -10.07 -16.29 -8.79
C ASP A 120 -11.22 -15.34 -8.43
N ALA A 121 -12.02 -15.00 -9.45
CA ALA A 121 -13.04 -13.95 -9.39
C ALA A 121 -14.24 -14.30 -10.29
N PRO A 122 -15.38 -14.73 -9.72
CA PRO A 122 -16.56 -15.24 -10.44
C PRO A 122 -17.05 -14.35 -11.58
N ASP A 123 -17.08 -13.04 -11.35
CA ASP A 123 -17.63 -12.05 -12.29
C ASP A 123 -16.57 -11.38 -13.18
N ALA A 124 -15.33 -11.89 -13.16
CA ALA A 124 -14.23 -11.20 -13.82
C ALA A 124 -14.35 -11.12 -15.34
N ALA A 125 -15.13 -12.01 -15.95
CA ALA A 125 -15.46 -11.94 -17.37
C ALA A 125 -16.20 -10.66 -17.76
N ALA A 126 -17.10 -10.17 -16.90
CA ALA A 126 -17.85 -8.94 -17.12
C ALA A 126 -17.06 -7.66 -16.78
N TRP A 127 -15.84 -7.80 -16.25
CA TRP A 127 -15.04 -6.63 -15.91
C TRP A 127 -14.48 -5.96 -17.17
N PRO A 128 -14.46 -4.62 -17.22
CA PRO A 128 -13.82 -3.91 -18.32
C PRO A 128 -12.34 -4.30 -18.41
N LEU A 129 -11.76 -4.20 -19.62
CA LEU A 129 -10.36 -4.56 -19.87
C LEU A 129 -9.39 -3.92 -18.86
N ARG A 130 -9.62 -2.64 -18.52
CA ARG A 130 -8.82 -1.92 -17.51
C ARG A 130 -8.71 -2.68 -16.20
N ARG A 131 -9.83 -3.19 -15.68
CA ARG A 131 -9.91 -3.81 -14.35
C ARG A 131 -9.27 -5.19 -14.39
N ARG A 132 -9.49 -5.96 -15.47
CA ARG A 132 -8.80 -7.24 -15.69
C ARG A 132 -7.29 -7.06 -15.77
N ALA A 133 -6.84 -6.05 -16.51
CA ALA A 133 -5.42 -5.77 -16.69
C ALA A 133 -4.74 -5.36 -15.39
N VAL A 134 -5.32 -4.40 -14.67
CA VAL A 134 -4.83 -3.95 -13.35
C VAL A 134 -4.80 -5.10 -12.34
N PHE A 135 -5.88 -5.88 -12.26
CA PHE A 135 -5.94 -7.04 -11.37
C PHE A 135 -4.82 -8.04 -11.67
N TRP A 136 -4.65 -8.40 -12.95
CA TRP A 136 -3.64 -9.37 -13.35
C TRP A 136 -2.21 -8.87 -13.09
N ALA A 137 -1.95 -7.58 -13.36
CA ALA A 137 -0.65 -6.95 -13.14
C ALA A 137 -0.26 -6.96 -11.65
N ASN A 138 -1.21 -6.68 -10.75
CA ASN A 138 -0.93 -6.61 -9.32
C ASN A 138 -0.96 -7.97 -8.63
N ARG A 139 -2.04 -8.75 -8.80
CA ARG A 139 -2.27 -10.03 -8.12
C ARG A 139 -1.19 -11.07 -8.44
N HIS A 140 -0.90 -11.20 -9.73
CA HIS A 140 0.02 -12.19 -10.29
C HIS A 140 1.39 -11.59 -10.66
N SER A 141 1.58 -10.28 -10.47
CA SER A 141 2.85 -9.58 -10.69
C SER A 141 3.36 -9.68 -12.13
N THR A 142 2.47 -9.60 -13.11
CA THR A 142 2.81 -9.87 -14.52
C THR A 142 3.61 -8.74 -15.15
N ASN A 143 4.91 -8.97 -15.37
CA ASN A 143 5.83 -7.97 -15.92
C ASN A 143 5.37 -7.44 -17.27
N ARG A 144 5.04 -8.35 -18.21
CA ARG A 144 4.64 -7.96 -19.57
C ARG A 144 3.47 -7.00 -19.57
N LEU A 145 2.50 -7.21 -18.68
CA LEU A 145 1.34 -6.36 -18.60
C LEU A 145 1.72 -4.98 -18.07
N SER A 146 2.52 -4.89 -17.01
CA SER A 146 3.01 -3.60 -16.52
C SER A 146 3.84 -2.82 -17.55
N GLU A 147 4.66 -3.49 -18.37
CA GLU A 147 5.36 -2.81 -19.48
C GLU A 147 4.38 -2.29 -20.54
N LEU A 148 3.30 -3.03 -20.83
CA LEU A 148 2.27 -2.58 -21.77
C LEU A 148 1.48 -1.39 -21.23
N LEU A 149 1.11 -1.43 -19.94
CA LEU A 149 0.45 -0.33 -19.26
C LEU A 149 1.35 0.93 -19.26
N LEU A 150 2.64 0.78 -18.95
CA LEU A 150 3.60 1.88 -19.07
C LEU A 150 3.66 2.41 -20.51
N ALA A 151 3.87 1.56 -21.51
CA ALA A 151 3.99 1.97 -22.90
C ALA A 151 2.72 2.64 -23.49
N ALA A 152 1.55 2.33 -22.93
CA ALA A 152 0.28 2.97 -23.28
C ALA A 152 0.16 4.38 -22.69
N ALA A 153 0.75 4.64 -21.52
CA ALA A 153 0.76 5.94 -20.85
C ALA A 153 1.65 6.97 -21.54
N LEU A 154 2.70 6.52 -22.25
CA LEU A 154 3.81 7.37 -22.66
C LEU A 154 3.76 7.76 -24.13
N ASP A 155 4.00 9.05 -24.38
CA ASP A 155 4.41 9.58 -25.69
C ASP A 155 5.92 9.41 -25.89
N ASP A 156 6.72 9.92 -24.95
CA ASP A 156 8.15 9.63 -24.87
C ASP A 156 8.41 8.38 -24.04
N ARG A 157 8.88 7.33 -24.72
CA ARG A 157 9.18 6.01 -24.11
C ARG A 157 10.59 5.92 -23.53
N THR A 158 11.36 7.00 -23.47
CA THR A 158 12.63 7.02 -22.76
C THR A 158 12.41 6.95 -21.24
N PRO A 159 13.41 6.54 -20.44
CA PRO A 159 13.34 6.61 -18.98
C PRO A 159 13.06 8.03 -18.45
N ALA A 160 13.56 9.06 -19.13
CA ALA A 160 13.30 10.45 -18.77
C ALA A 160 11.82 10.82 -19.00
N GLY A 161 11.27 10.47 -20.16
CA GLY A 161 9.86 10.65 -20.49
C GLY A 161 8.92 9.91 -19.53
N ALA A 162 9.26 8.65 -19.19
CA ALA A 162 8.53 7.87 -18.19
C ALA A 162 8.53 8.55 -16.82
N THR A 163 9.71 8.96 -16.34
CA THR A 163 9.85 9.63 -15.05
C THR A 163 9.09 10.95 -15.02
N ALA A 164 9.18 11.78 -16.05
CA ALA A 164 8.48 13.06 -16.14
C ALA A 164 6.95 12.88 -16.16
N CYS A 165 6.44 11.95 -16.99
CA CYS A 165 5.01 11.65 -17.07
C CYS A 165 4.42 11.28 -15.70
N TYR A 166 5.07 10.36 -14.98
CA TYR A 166 4.58 9.89 -13.69
C TYR A 166 4.82 10.89 -12.56
N THR A 167 5.87 11.72 -12.63
CA THR A 167 6.09 12.83 -11.68
C THR A 167 4.94 13.84 -11.78
N THR A 168 4.64 14.32 -12.99
CA THR A 168 3.52 15.25 -13.23
C THR A 168 2.18 14.69 -12.75
N TRP A 169 1.94 13.40 -12.98
CA TRP A 169 0.73 12.74 -12.50
C TRP A 169 0.66 12.66 -10.97
N LEU A 170 1.73 12.22 -10.30
CA LEU A 170 1.78 12.16 -8.84
C LEU A 170 1.62 13.55 -8.20
N ASP A 171 2.23 14.57 -8.79
CA ASP A 171 2.10 15.95 -8.32
C ASP A 171 0.66 16.44 -8.42
N SER A 172 -0.09 16.04 -9.46
CA SER A 172 -1.53 16.34 -9.59
C SER A 172 -2.39 15.68 -8.50
N LEU A 173 -1.87 14.66 -7.82
CA LEU A 173 -2.50 13.99 -6.68
C LEU A 173 -1.91 14.45 -5.33
N ALA A 174 -1.04 15.48 -5.32
CA ALA A 174 -0.28 15.92 -4.17
C ALA A 174 0.55 14.79 -3.50
N VAL A 175 0.99 13.80 -4.28
CA VAL A 175 1.82 12.68 -3.81
C VAL A 175 3.30 13.04 -3.98
N PRO A 176 4.15 12.90 -2.94
CA PRO A 176 5.57 13.16 -3.06
C PRO A 176 6.23 12.30 -4.13
N SER A 177 6.84 12.93 -5.12
CA SER A 177 7.46 12.29 -6.30
C SER A 177 8.99 12.44 -6.33
N ALA A 178 9.57 13.17 -5.37
CA ALA A 178 11.00 13.45 -5.30
C ALA A 178 11.84 12.16 -5.33
N GLY A 179 12.81 12.12 -6.25
CA GLY A 179 13.71 10.97 -6.42
C GLY A 179 13.12 9.79 -7.20
N LEU A 180 11.89 9.89 -7.72
CA LEU A 180 11.33 8.92 -8.65
C LEU A 180 12.24 8.77 -9.88
N ARG A 181 12.52 7.53 -10.28
CA ARG A 181 13.14 7.19 -11.57
C ARG A 181 12.47 5.94 -12.12
N MET A 182 11.98 6.02 -13.35
CA MET A 182 11.33 4.91 -14.04
C MET A 182 12.11 4.55 -15.31
N HIS A 183 12.66 3.34 -15.32
CA HIS A 183 13.36 2.75 -16.46
C HIS A 183 12.55 1.62 -17.10
N ASP A 184 11.61 1.04 -16.37
CA ASP A 184 10.66 0.05 -16.86
C ASP A 184 9.34 0.14 -16.06
N GLY A 185 8.31 -0.60 -16.48
CA GLY A 185 7.02 -0.64 -15.78
C GLY A 185 6.93 -1.78 -14.75
N SER A 186 7.77 -2.80 -14.90
CA SER A 186 7.71 -4.02 -14.10
C SER A 186 8.52 -3.93 -12.80
N GLY A 187 9.49 -3.04 -12.70
CA GLY A 187 10.38 -2.91 -11.56
C GLY A 187 11.62 -3.81 -11.62
N LEU A 188 11.97 -4.39 -12.77
CA LEU A 188 13.15 -5.25 -12.90
C LEU A 188 14.44 -4.44 -13.03
N ALA A 189 14.37 -3.26 -13.65
CA ALA A 189 15.51 -2.38 -13.84
C ALA A 189 16.06 -1.89 -12.50
N ARG A 190 17.35 -2.15 -12.26
CA ARG A 190 18.08 -1.70 -11.07
C ARG A 190 18.21 -0.20 -10.95
N ALA A 191 18.02 0.52 -12.05
CA ALA A 191 18.06 1.98 -12.09
C ALA A 191 16.74 2.62 -11.63
N ASN A 192 15.66 1.84 -11.48
CA ASN A 192 14.41 2.33 -10.91
C ASN A 192 14.62 2.84 -9.48
N ARG A 193 13.96 3.95 -9.15
CA ARG A 193 13.96 4.52 -7.81
C ARG A 193 12.56 4.95 -7.42
N LEU A 194 12.18 4.63 -6.19
CA LEU A 194 10.89 4.98 -5.61
C LEU A 194 11.05 5.10 -4.10
N THR A 195 10.38 6.06 -3.47
CA THR A 195 10.43 6.22 -2.01
C THR A 195 9.24 5.49 -1.37
N PRO A 196 9.37 4.94 -0.14
CA PRO A 196 8.23 4.44 0.61
C PRO A 196 7.11 5.48 0.79
N ALA A 197 7.45 6.76 1.01
CA ALA A 197 6.50 7.85 1.15
C ALA A 197 5.66 8.06 -0.13
N THR A 198 6.28 8.00 -1.31
CA THR A 198 5.56 8.05 -2.61
C THR A 198 4.53 6.93 -2.71
N VAL A 199 4.89 5.71 -2.28
CA VAL A 199 3.99 4.55 -2.37
C VAL A 199 2.82 4.71 -1.42
N THR A 200 3.05 5.07 -0.15
CA THR A 200 1.95 5.27 0.81
C THR A 200 1.07 6.47 0.46
N GLY A 201 1.67 7.54 -0.07
CA GLY A 201 0.93 8.72 -0.54
C GLY A 201 -0.01 8.34 -1.70
N LEU A 202 0.48 7.57 -2.67
CA LEU A 202 -0.36 7.05 -3.76
C LEU A 202 -1.50 6.16 -3.25
N LEU A 203 -1.18 5.23 -2.33
CA LEU A 203 -2.19 4.33 -1.77
C LEU A 203 -3.27 5.08 -0.98
N ALA A 204 -2.88 6.16 -0.28
CA ALA A 204 -3.82 7.03 0.43
C ALA A 204 -4.69 7.83 -0.55
N ALA A 205 -4.08 8.49 -1.54
CA ALA A 205 -4.78 9.31 -2.54
C ALA A 205 -5.83 8.51 -3.33
N LEU A 206 -5.55 7.23 -3.63
CA LEU A 206 -6.46 6.36 -4.38
C LEU A 206 -7.45 5.58 -3.49
N HIS A 207 -7.31 5.62 -2.16
CA HIS A 207 -8.16 4.83 -1.27
C HIS A 207 -9.63 5.27 -1.35
N GLU A 208 -9.91 6.57 -1.21
CA GLU A 208 -11.30 7.05 -1.11
C GLU A 208 -12.12 6.78 -2.37
N THR A 209 -11.50 6.95 -3.55
CA THR A 209 -12.23 6.99 -4.82
C THR A 209 -12.01 5.75 -5.70
N ARG A 210 -10.97 4.96 -5.42
CA ARG A 210 -10.51 3.86 -6.31
C ARG A 210 -10.12 2.57 -5.57
N GLU A 211 -10.40 2.42 -4.26
CA GLU A 211 -10.07 1.19 -3.51
C GLU A 211 -10.65 -0.08 -4.16
N ARG A 212 -11.88 -0.01 -4.70
CA ARG A 212 -12.53 -1.14 -5.37
C ARG A 212 -11.78 -1.64 -6.61
N GLU A 213 -10.95 -0.80 -7.23
CA GLU A 213 -10.10 -1.20 -8.36
C GLU A 213 -8.69 -1.54 -7.86
N LEU A 214 -8.04 -0.62 -7.13
CA LEU A 214 -6.67 -0.80 -6.68
C LEU A 214 -6.57 -1.82 -5.55
N GLY A 215 -7.25 -1.63 -4.42
CA GLY A 215 -7.23 -2.52 -3.26
C GLY A 215 -7.68 -3.94 -3.61
N ALA A 216 -8.74 -4.08 -4.41
CA ALA A 216 -9.21 -5.38 -4.89
C ALA A 216 -8.22 -6.09 -5.84
N SER A 217 -7.27 -5.37 -6.45
CA SER A 217 -6.23 -5.96 -7.32
C SER A 217 -5.07 -6.60 -6.55
N LEU A 218 -4.85 -6.22 -5.28
CA LEU A 218 -3.66 -6.58 -4.48
C LEU A 218 -3.71 -7.94 -3.79
N ALA A 219 -2.68 -8.78 -3.98
CA ALA A 219 -2.57 -10.13 -3.42
C ALA A 219 -2.90 -10.19 -1.91
N ALA A 220 -3.52 -11.28 -1.46
CA ALA A 220 -3.87 -11.49 -0.07
C ALA A 220 -3.52 -12.94 0.35
N PRO A 221 -3.12 -13.19 1.61
CA PRO A 221 -2.93 -14.54 2.12
C PRO A 221 -4.15 -15.44 1.89
N GLY A 222 -3.93 -16.70 1.53
CA GLY A 222 -4.99 -17.69 1.29
C GLY A 222 -5.77 -17.54 -0.02
N ARG A 223 -5.53 -16.48 -0.80
CA ARG A 223 -6.11 -16.30 -2.15
C ARG A 223 -5.06 -16.55 -3.23
N ARG A 224 -5.47 -16.95 -4.44
CA ARG A 224 -4.52 -17.13 -5.56
C ARG A 224 -3.73 -15.83 -5.79
N GLY A 225 -2.42 -15.97 -6.05
CA GLY A 225 -1.50 -14.85 -6.28
C GLY A 225 -0.22 -14.93 -5.45
N THR A 226 0.55 -13.85 -5.43
CA THR A 226 1.92 -13.85 -4.85
C THR A 226 1.98 -14.01 -3.32
N LEU A 227 0.87 -13.81 -2.61
CA LEU A 227 0.76 -14.03 -1.16
C LEU A 227 0.05 -15.33 -0.78
N ALA A 228 -0.39 -16.15 -1.75
CA ALA A 228 -1.22 -17.34 -1.50
C ALA A 228 -0.67 -18.26 -0.40
N ARG A 229 0.65 -18.49 -0.40
CA ARG A 229 1.37 -19.37 0.53
C ARG A 229 2.14 -18.63 1.61
N ARG A 230 1.89 -17.32 1.80
CA ARG A 230 2.65 -16.50 2.76
C ARG A 230 1.78 -16.18 3.97
N GLY A 231 2.17 -16.72 5.12
CA GLY A 231 1.57 -16.37 6.41
C GLY A 231 2.17 -15.07 6.93
N LEU A 232 1.39 -13.99 6.93
CA LEU A 232 1.74 -12.72 7.58
C LEU A 232 1.16 -12.62 9.00
N GLY A 233 0.58 -13.71 9.53
CA GLY A 233 -0.07 -13.72 10.85
C GLY A 233 -1.34 -12.87 10.97
N LEU A 234 -1.81 -12.28 9.87
CA LEU A 234 -2.94 -11.33 9.83
C LEU A 234 -4.06 -11.76 8.89
N GLY A 235 -3.94 -12.94 8.26
CA GLY A 235 -4.98 -13.48 7.37
C GLY A 235 -5.34 -12.53 6.22
N HIS A 236 -6.65 -12.35 5.99
CA HIS A 236 -7.18 -11.52 4.91
C HIS A 236 -7.04 -10.00 5.15
N ARG A 237 -6.63 -9.59 6.37
CA ARG A 237 -6.47 -8.18 6.74
C ARG A 237 -5.35 -7.47 5.97
N VAL A 238 -4.46 -8.23 5.32
CA VAL A 238 -3.40 -7.67 4.50
C VAL A 238 -3.69 -7.93 3.02
N ARG A 239 -3.76 -6.85 2.25
CA ARG A 239 -3.77 -6.87 0.79
C ARG A 239 -2.57 -6.09 0.29
N ALA A 240 -1.65 -6.73 -0.43
CA ALA A 240 -0.40 -6.09 -0.82
C ALA A 240 0.16 -6.55 -2.16
N LYS A 241 0.95 -5.66 -2.76
CA LYS A 241 1.87 -5.96 -3.85
C LYS A 241 3.20 -6.41 -3.27
N THR A 242 3.66 -7.56 -3.73
CA THR A 242 5.00 -8.08 -3.42
C THR A 242 6.01 -7.70 -4.50
N GLY A 243 7.28 -7.59 -4.12
CA GLY A 243 8.39 -7.46 -5.06
C GLY A 243 9.61 -8.23 -4.60
N TYR A 244 10.30 -8.81 -5.58
CA TYR A 244 11.56 -9.52 -5.39
C TYR A 244 12.41 -9.39 -6.64
N ILE A 245 13.64 -8.93 -6.45
CA ILE A 245 14.79 -9.17 -7.33
C ILE A 245 16.00 -9.46 -6.43
N ARG A 246 17.14 -9.91 -6.97
CA ARG A 246 18.31 -10.27 -6.13
C ARG A 246 18.63 -9.17 -5.10
N GLU A 247 18.65 -9.53 -3.82
CA GLU A 247 18.94 -8.64 -2.69
C GLU A 247 17.96 -7.48 -2.46
N VAL A 248 16.80 -7.52 -3.12
CA VAL A 248 15.75 -6.50 -2.96
C VAL A 248 14.41 -7.20 -2.68
N PHE A 249 13.81 -6.88 -1.54
CA PHE A 249 12.51 -7.38 -1.11
C PHE A 249 11.60 -6.22 -0.80
N THR A 250 10.43 -6.19 -1.41
CA THR A 250 9.49 -5.09 -1.22
C THR A 250 8.08 -5.60 -0.99
N LEU A 251 7.32 -4.88 -0.17
CA LEU A 251 5.94 -5.18 0.14
C LEU A 251 5.20 -3.87 0.44
N ALA A 252 4.10 -3.61 -0.27
CA ALA A 252 3.30 -2.42 -0.05
C ALA A 252 1.82 -2.68 -0.29
N GLY A 253 0.95 -2.03 0.47
CA GLY A 253 -0.50 -2.23 0.36
C GLY A 253 -1.25 -1.73 1.57
N TYR A 254 -2.35 -2.41 1.89
CA TYR A 254 -3.28 -2.07 2.96
C TYR A 254 -3.28 -3.11 4.08
N LEU A 255 -3.40 -2.63 5.32
CA LEU A 255 -3.67 -3.39 6.53
C LEU A 255 -5.00 -2.92 7.12
N GLU A 256 -6.01 -3.78 7.10
CA GLU A 256 -7.31 -3.56 7.78
C GLU A 256 -7.21 -3.97 9.25
N ALA A 257 -7.05 -2.99 10.13
CA ALA A 257 -7.03 -3.21 11.57
C ALA A 257 -8.46 -3.21 12.17
N GLU A 258 -8.58 -3.00 13.49
CA GLU A 258 -9.89 -3.05 14.16
C GLU A 258 -10.70 -1.77 13.94
N THR A 259 -10.04 -0.61 13.96
CA THR A 259 -10.70 0.70 13.86
C THR A 259 -10.15 1.58 12.75
N ASP A 260 -9.10 1.16 12.08
CA ASP A 260 -8.39 1.94 11.07
C ASP A 260 -7.89 1.04 9.94
N THR A 261 -7.65 1.64 8.77
CA THR A 261 -6.93 1.00 7.67
C THR A 261 -5.61 1.72 7.50
N TYR A 262 -4.52 0.97 7.39
CA TYR A 262 -3.19 1.53 7.19
C TYR A 262 -2.70 1.27 5.77
N ALA A 263 -2.26 2.31 5.07
CA ALA A 263 -1.38 2.14 3.91
C ALA A 263 0.05 1.95 4.39
N PHE A 264 0.77 0.99 3.81
CA PHE A 264 2.15 0.72 4.16
C PHE A 264 3.02 0.48 2.93
N ALA A 265 4.30 0.79 3.05
CA ALA A 265 5.33 0.47 2.07
C ALA A 265 6.64 0.10 2.76
N PHE A 266 7.16 -1.07 2.45
CA PHE A 266 8.45 -1.57 2.93
C PHE A 266 9.34 -1.89 1.74
N LEU A 267 10.50 -1.25 1.65
CA LEU A 267 11.49 -1.47 0.61
C LEU A 267 12.81 -1.84 1.26
N ALA A 268 13.22 -3.11 1.20
CA ALA A 268 14.51 -3.59 1.68
C ALA A 268 15.44 -3.83 0.49
N ASN A 269 16.54 -3.07 0.42
CA ASN A 269 17.64 -3.28 -0.51
C ASN A 269 18.85 -3.85 0.24
N ASP A 270 19.85 -4.31 -0.51
CA ASP A 270 21.13 -4.81 0.02
C ASP A 270 20.92 -5.92 1.08
N CYS A 271 19.83 -6.68 0.92
CA CYS A 271 19.39 -7.67 1.88
C CYS A 271 19.60 -9.06 1.29
N PRO A 272 20.61 -9.83 1.69
CA PRO A 272 20.84 -11.16 1.13
C PRO A 272 19.88 -12.23 1.67
N ASP A 273 19.28 -12.03 2.86
CA ASP A 273 18.33 -12.97 3.47
C ASP A 273 16.86 -12.54 3.28
N PRO A 274 16.11 -13.16 2.33
CA PRO A 274 14.67 -12.94 2.20
C PRO A 274 13.90 -13.10 3.50
N ARG A 275 14.27 -14.09 4.31
CA ARG A 275 13.52 -14.44 5.53
C ARG A 275 13.65 -13.33 6.55
N ALA A 276 14.82 -12.69 6.66
CA ALA A 276 15.02 -11.53 7.51
C ALA A 276 14.13 -10.35 7.10
N ALA A 277 14.07 -10.01 5.81
CA ALA A 277 13.17 -8.97 5.31
C ALA A 277 11.69 -9.29 5.63
N TYR A 278 11.23 -10.52 5.38
CA TYR A 278 9.85 -10.91 5.71
C TYR A 278 9.56 -10.90 7.22
N ARG A 279 10.52 -11.27 8.07
CA ARG A 279 10.37 -11.18 9.54
C ARG A 279 10.18 -9.73 9.97
N LEU A 280 10.99 -8.80 9.46
CA LEU A 280 10.84 -7.38 9.71
C LEU A 280 9.46 -6.86 9.26
N PHE A 281 9.07 -7.13 8.01
CA PHE A 281 7.79 -6.66 7.45
C PHE A 281 6.59 -7.18 8.26
N THR A 282 6.59 -8.48 8.58
CA THR A 282 5.53 -9.11 9.36
C THR A 282 5.51 -8.58 10.80
N GLY A 283 6.69 -8.39 11.41
CA GLY A 283 6.82 -7.84 12.76
C GLY A 283 6.27 -6.43 12.87
N LEU A 284 6.51 -5.57 11.86
CA LEU A 284 5.95 -4.23 11.80
C LEU A 284 4.43 -4.26 11.61
N LEU A 285 3.90 -5.05 10.66
CA LEU A 285 2.46 -5.16 10.44
C LEU A 285 1.72 -5.67 11.69
N LEU A 286 2.26 -6.69 12.36
CA LEU A 286 1.70 -7.21 13.61
C LEU A 286 1.75 -6.18 14.74
N ALA A 287 2.84 -5.41 14.85
CA ALA A 287 2.95 -4.35 15.84
C ALA A 287 1.93 -3.22 15.56
N THR A 288 1.76 -2.80 14.31
CA THR A 288 0.75 -1.81 13.90
C THR A 288 -0.66 -2.31 14.25
N TYR A 289 -1.00 -3.54 13.87
CA TYR A 289 -2.31 -4.13 14.17
C TYR A 289 -2.56 -4.22 15.69
N ARG A 290 -1.61 -4.74 16.46
CA ARG A 290 -1.74 -4.89 17.93
C ARG A 290 -1.89 -3.53 18.62
N ARG A 291 -1.19 -2.50 18.14
CA ARG A 291 -1.31 -1.14 18.67
C ARG A 291 -2.71 -0.60 18.45
N ASN A 292 -3.25 -0.73 17.24
CA ASN A 292 -4.61 -0.32 16.91
C ASN A 292 -5.66 -1.08 17.76
N ALA A 293 -5.51 -2.41 17.88
CA ALA A 293 -6.41 -3.22 18.70
C ALA A 293 -6.37 -2.83 20.21
N ALA A 294 -5.20 -2.42 20.72
CA ALA A 294 -5.06 -1.97 22.10
C ALA A 294 -5.75 -0.61 22.36
N ASP A 295 -5.80 0.30 21.39
CA ASP A 295 -6.58 1.54 21.51
C ASP A 295 -8.08 1.21 21.63
N THR A 296 -8.59 0.29 20.80
CA THR A 296 -9.99 -0.16 20.85
C THR A 296 -10.40 -0.71 22.21
N LEU A 297 -9.52 -1.48 22.87
CA LEU A 297 -9.79 -2.03 24.20
C LEU A 297 -9.79 -0.95 25.29
N ARG A 298 -8.92 0.07 25.18
CA ARG A 298 -8.88 1.20 26.12
C ARG A 298 -10.14 2.05 26.01
N ASP A 299 -10.59 2.33 24.81
CA ASP A 299 -11.81 3.12 24.58
C ASP A 299 -13.04 2.41 25.15
N ARG A 300 -13.18 1.09 24.91
CA ARG A 300 -14.27 0.28 25.47
C ARG A 300 -14.28 0.24 26.99
N ASN A 301 -13.11 0.11 27.62
CA ASN A 301 -12.99 0.08 29.08
C ASN A 301 -13.13 1.46 29.73
N GLY A 302 -12.86 2.55 29.00
CA GLY A 302 -13.03 3.92 29.47
C GLY A 302 -14.48 4.44 29.42
N THR A 303 -15.33 3.89 28.54
CA THR A 303 -16.74 4.28 28.42
C THR A 303 -17.71 3.51 29.34
N GLY A 304 -17.20 2.62 30.21
CA GLY A 304 -18.01 1.71 31.02
C GLY A 304 -17.90 1.91 32.53
N ALA A 305 -18.36 3.05 33.06
CA ALA A 305 -18.67 3.20 34.49
C ALA A 305 -19.61 4.38 34.80
N ALA A 306 -20.75 4.51 34.12
CA ALA A 306 -21.88 5.23 34.69
C ALA A 306 -22.57 4.30 35.68
N LYS A 307 -22.24 4.45 36.97
CA LYS A 307 -22.89 3.71 38.08
C LYS A 307 -24.38 4.09 38.08
N PRO A 308 -25.32 3.12 38.18
CA PRO A 308 -26.73 3.48 38.25
C PRO A 308 -27.00 4.29 39.53
N PRO A 309 -27.89 5.29 39.49
CA PRO A 309 -28.27 6.03 40.68
C PRO A 309 -28.89 5.05 41.69
N ARG A 310 -28.46 5.17 42.94
CA ARG A 310 -29.04 4.46 44.08
C ARG A 310 -30.40 5.04 44.44
#